data_AF-L7VQE7-F1
#
_entry.id   AF-L7VQE7-F1
#
_cell.length_a   1.000
_cell.length_b   1.000
_cell.length_c   1.000
_cell.angle_alpha   90.00
_cell.angle_beta   90.00
_cell.angle_gamma   90.00
#
_symmetry.space_group_name_H-M   'P 1'
#
loop_
_entity.id
_entity.type
_entity.pdbx_description
1 polymer ?
#
loop_
_entity_poly.entity_id
_entity_poly.type
_entity_poly.pdbx_seq_one_letter_code
_entity_poly.pdbx_strand_id
1 'polypeptide(L)'
;MLSEELLTQPAAAMTVTRSVASRRPLRGRPAAQKSRVSHLLEADLVELEQKHPEGMTLSQVLSAFGEHGINLSEATFRKYVQLGLLGRSRRVGRKGKHQGSLGMYPATTVRRLNTIRQMLASHYTIEDIQRSFLRFADEIDGLQRVLGSLLDGLSRELERGQFSADRRRAMSKEVLAIRKLGGDVVQRIEALERELVSPLERAARQRVFGTGGSDELL
;
A
#
# COMPACT_ATOMS: atom_id res chain seq x y z
N MET A 1 -41.72 58.82 12.39
CA MET A 1 -42.04 58.65 13.83
C MET A 1 -43.00 57.48 13.90
N LEU A 2 -42.54 56.29 14.33
CA LEU A 2 -42.74 55.74 15.70
C LEU A 2 -44.25 55.57 16.00
N SER A 3 -44.85 54.43 16.32
CA SER A 3 -44.41 53.12 16.83
C SER A 3 -45.63 52.16 16.78
N GLU A 4 -45.37 50.86 17.02
CA GLU A 4 -46.22 49.88 17.76
C GLU A 4 -47.72 49.71 17.47
N GLU A 5 -48.14 48.47 17.20
CA GLU A 5 -49.06 47.65 18.02
C GLU A 5 -49.45 46.39 17.22
N LEU A 6 -49.16 45.19 17.70
CA LEU A 6 -49.93 44.39 18.67
C LEU A 6 -50.97 43.47 17.98
N LEU A 7 -50.67 42.17 18.08
CA LEU A 7 -51.56 41.02 18.26
C LEU A 7 -53.08 41.23 18.07
N THR A 8 -53.68 40.43 17.18
CA THR A 8 -55.07 39.96 17.29
C THR A 8 -55.14 38.48 16.90
N GLN A 9 -55.60 37.66 17.84
CA GLN A 9 -55.97 36.24 17.71
C GLN A 9 -57.44 36.13 17.23
N PRO A 10 -58.14 34.97 17.30
CA PRO A 10 -57.85 33.57 16.95
C PRO A 10 -58.91 32.99 15.98
N ALA A 11 -58.73 31.78 15.46
CA ALA A 11 -59.85 30.89 15.11
C ALA A 11 -59.39 29.42 15.05
N ALA A 12 -59.90 28.62 15.99
CA ALA A 12 -59.83 27.18 15.96
C ALA A 12 -60.92 26.60 15.04
N ALA A 13 -60.58 25.59 14.24
CA ALA A 13 -61.54 24.60 13.79
C ALA A 13 -60.81 23.28 13.51
N MET A 14 -61.01 22.33 14.41
CA MET A 14 -60.66 20.92 14.25
C MET A 14 -61.47 20.31 13.12
N THR A 15 -60.85 19.53 12.22
CA THR A 15 -61.52 18.40 11.58
C THR A 15 -60.52 17.25 11.37
N VAL A 16 -60.91 16.12 11.94
CA VAL A 16 -60.27 14.81 11.97
C VAL A 16 -60.29 14.17 10.58
N THR A 17 -59.21 13.51 10.14
CA THR A 17 -59.26 12.10 9.66
C THR A 17 -57.92 11.54 9.17
N ARG A 18 -57.71 10.28 9.56
CA ARG A 18 -56.92 9.19 8.94
C ARG A 18 -55.40 9.11 9.12
N SER A 19 -55.08 8.42 10.22
CA SER A 19 -53.95 7.49 10.39
C SER A 19 -53.65 6.65 9.14
N VAL A 20 -52.39 6.70 8.69
CA VAL A 20 -51.75 5.60 7.95
C VAL A 20 -50.42 5.30 8.63
N ALA A 21 -50.41 4.20 9.38
CA ALA A 21 -49.24 3.62 9.99
C ALA A 21 -48.28 3.12 8.90
N SER A 22 -47.20 3.87 8.65
CA SER A 22 -46.09 3.39 7.83
C SER A 22 -45.25 2.39 8.64
N ARG A 23 -45.41 1.13 8.24
CA ARG A 23 -44.76 -0.06 8.78
C ARG A 23 -43.23 0.10 8.79
N ARG A 24 -42.62 -0.01 9.98
CA ARG A 24 -41.20 -0.36 10.13
C ARG A 24 -40.97 -1.77 9.58
N PRO A 25 -40.05 -2.00 8.64
CA PRO A 25 -39.54 -3.35 8.43
C PRO A 25 -38.52 -3.66 9.54
N LEU A 26 -38.88 -4.58 10.43
CA LEU A 26 -37.95 -5.24 11.33
C LEU A 26 -37.28 -6.41 10.60
N ARG A 27 -35.97 -6.52 10.81
CA ARG A 27 -35.19 -7.77 10.91
C ARG A 27 -34.72 -8.45 9.62
N GLY A 28 -33.39 -8.37 9.44
CA GLY A 28 -32.56 -9.58 9.35
C GLY A 28 -32.55 -10.31 8.03
N ARG A 29 -31.74 -9.81 7.08
CA ARG A 29 -30.88 -10.71 6.32
C ARG A 29 -29.50 -10.66 6.99
N PRO A 30 -28.92 -11.76 7.49
CA PRO A 30 -27.49 -11.76 7.69
C PRO A 30 -26.91 -11.53 6.30
N ALA A 31 -26.36 -10.33 6.07
CA ALA A 31 -25.51 -10.11 4.92
C ALA A 31 -24.48 -11.23 5.01
N ALA A 32 -24.51 -12.14 4.02
CA ALA A 32 -23.62 -13.28 3.96
C ALA A 32 -22.24 -12.76 4.36
N GLN A 33 -21.75 -13.28 5.48
CA GLN A 33 -20.45 -12.94 6.02
C GLN A 33 -19.46 -13.50 5.01
N LYS A 34 -19.26 -12.77 3.90
CA LYS A 34 -18.10 -12.90 3.05
C LYS A 34 -16.97 -12.80 4.05
N SER A 35 -16.29 -13.92 4.29
CA SER A 35 -15.00 -13.93 4.95
C SER A 35 -14.24 -12.77 4.34
N ARG A 36 -14.16 -11.66 5.06
CA ARG A 36 -13.59 -10.41 4.56
C ARG A 36 -12.12 -10.72 4.55
N VAL A 37 -11.61 -11.20 3.42
CA VAL A 37 -10.18 -11.29 3.23
C VAL A 37 -9.69 -9.86 3.41
N SER A 38 -9.06 -9.58 4.54
CA SER A 38 -8.64 -8.23 4.94
C SER A 38 -7.41 -7.74 4.15
N HIS A 39 -6.98 -8.58 3.20
CA HIS A 39 -5.70 -8.59 2.48
C HIS A 39 -5.89 -9.15 1.07
N LEU A 40 -5.05 -8.71 0.13
CA LEU A 40 -4.95 -9.29 -1.22
C LEU A 40 -4.27 -10.65 -1.18
N LEU A 41 -4.61 -11.51 -2.15
CA LEU A 41 -3.94 -12.80 -2.34
C LEU A 41 -2.60 -12.62 -3.04
N GLU A 42 -1.71 -13.59 -2.87
CA GLU A 42 -0.39 -13.58 -3.50
C GLU A 42 -0.47 -13.49 -5.04
N ALA A 43 -1.43 -14.18 -5.65
CA ALA A 43 -1.65 -14.13 -7.09
C ALA A 43 -2.00 -12.71 -7.58
N ASP A 44 -2.87 -12.00 -6.85
CA ASP A 44 -3.29 -10.63 -7.20
C ASP A 44 -2.12 -9.65 -7.10
N LEU A 45 -1.25 -9.84 -6.09
CA LEU A 45 -0.05 -9.02 -5.90
C LEU A 45 0.93 -9.18 -7.06
N VAL A 46 1.20 -10.43 -7.46
CA VAL A 46 2.09 -10.72 -8.59
C VAL A 46 1.54 -10.15 -9.89
N GLU A 47 0.23 -10.27 -10.12
CA GLU A 47 -0.43 -9.71 -11.31
C GLU A 47 -0.32 -8.19 -11.34
N LEU A 48 -0.53 -7.51 -10.20
CA LEU A 48 -0.37 -6.06 -10.08
C LEU A 48 1.07 -5.61 -10.34
N GLU A 49 2.05 -6.36 -9.81
CA GLU A 49 3.48 -6.09 -10.02
C GLU A 49 3.87 -6.22 -11.49
N GLN A 50 3.35 -7.22 -12.20
CA GLN A 50 3.58 -7.40 -13.63
C GLN A 50 2.89 -6.32 -14.48
N LYS A 51 1.68 -5.89 -14.11
CA LYS A 51 0.93 -4.84 -14.83
C LYS A 51 1.55 -3.45 -14.67
N HIS A 52 2.27 -3.19 -13.58
CA HIS A 52 2.79 -1.87 -13.24
C HIS A 52 4.32 -1.85 -13.04
N PRO A 53 5.12 -2.20 -14.07
CA PRO A 53 6.58 -2.24 -13.97
C PRO A 53 7.20 -0.86 -13.67
N GLU A 54 6.58 0.21 -14.20
CA GLU A 54 7.00 1.61 -13.97
C GLU A 54 6.54 2.17 -12.62
N GLY A 55 5.77 1.38 -11.85
CA GLY A 55 5.12 1.80 -10.62
C GLY A 55 3.68 2.27 -10.80
N MET A 56 3.09 2.71 -9.69
CA MET A 56 1.68 3.05 -9.52
C MET A 56 1.54 4.44 -8.90
N THR A 57 0.50 5.18 -9.29
CA THR A 57 0.09 6.38 -8.57
C THR A 57 -0.55 6.02 -7.23
N LEU A 58 -0.64 6.99 -6.31
CA LEU A 58 -1.39 6.80 -5.07
C LEU A 58 -2.83 6.34 -5.33
N SER A 59 -3.52 6.94 -6.30
CA SER A 59 -4.88 6.55 -6.65
C SER A 59 -4.96 5.10 -7.13
N GLN A 60 -4.03 4.65 -7.98
CA GLN A 60 -3.97 3.26 -8.44
C GLN A 60 -3.71 2.29 -7.29
N VAL A 61 -2.81 2.64 -6.36
CA VAL A 61 -2.56 1.85 -5.16
C VAL A 61 -3.83 1.71 -4.34
N LEU A 62 -4.54 2.80 -4.05
CA LEU A 62 -5.79 2.75 -3.27
C LEU A 62 -6.90 1.96 -4.01
N SER A 63 -7.03 2.14 -5.33
CA SER A 63 -8.00 1.41 -6.15
C SER A 63 -7.77 -0.10 -6.13
N ALA A 64 -6.51 -0.55 -6.16
CA ALA A 64 -6.19 -1.98 -6.09
C ALA A 64 -6.77 -2.65 -4.83
N PHE A 65 -6.77 -1.96 -3.69
CA PHE A 65 -7.44 -2.44 -2.48
C PHE A 65 -8.97 -2.29 -2.55
N GLY A 66 -9.46 -1.17 -3.11
CA GLY A 66 -10.89 -0.92 -3.27
C GLY A 66 -11.61 -1.98 -4.10
N GLU A 67 -10.98 -2.46 -5.18
CA GLU A 67 -11.50 -3.55 -6.04
C GLU A 67 -11.74 -4.86 -5.26
N HIS A 68 -10.95 -5.09 -4.21
CA HIS A 68 -11.04 -6.27 -3.35
C HIS A 68 -11.93 -6.03 -2.11
N GLY A 69 -12.67 -4.92 -2.08
CA GLY A 69 -13.53 -4.54 -0.95
C GLY A 69 -12.76 -4.09 0.30
N ILE A 70 -11.48 -3.76 0.13
CA ILE A 70 -10.60 -3.35 1.22
C ILE A 70 -10.54 -1.82 1.26
N ASN A 71 -11.17 -1.22 2.27
CA ASN A 71 -11.13 0.23 2.46
C ASN A 71 -9.74 0.67 2.97
N LEU A 72 -9.09 1.55 2.22
CA LEU A 72 -7.88 2.23 2.62
C LEU A 72 -7.98 3.71 2.23
N SER A 73 -7.75 4.59 3.20
CA SER A 73 -7.78 6.04 2.96
C SER A 73 -6.41 6.57 2.57
N GLU A 74 -6.39 7.65 1.79
CA GLU A 74 -5.18 8.42 1.52
C GLU A 74 -4.52 8.91 2.82
N ALA A 75 -5.31 9.29 3.83
CA ALA A 75 -4.78 9.74 5.12
C ALA A 75 -4.00 8.62 5.83
N THR A 76 -4.52 7.39 5.83
CA THR A 76 -3.82 6.22 6.38
C THR A 76 -2.53 5.94 5.63
N PHE A 77 -2.58 5.97 4.30
CA PHE A 77 -1.39 5.78 3.46
C PHE A 77 -0.32 6.83 3.78
N ARG A 78 -0.70 8.10 3.85
CA ARG A 78 0.19 9.22 4.19
C ARG A 78 0.80 9.03 5.58
N LYS A 79 0.00 8.58 6.56
CA LYS A 79 0.49 8.26 7.90
C LYS A 79 1.56 7.17 7.85
N TYR A 80 1.36 6.11 7.07
CA TYR A 80 2.37 5.06 6.91
C TYR A 80 3.65 5.57 6.25
N VAL A 81 3.57 6.43 5.23
CA VAL A 81 4.77 7.08 4.65
C VAL A 81 5.48 7.94 5.69
N GLN A 82 4.74 8.72 6.49
CA GLN A 82 5.31 9.59 7.52
C GLN A 82 6.02 8.81 8.63
N LEU A 83 5.45 7.66 9.02
CA LEU A 83 6.02 6.75 10.00
C LEU A 83 7.19 5.91 9.43
N GLY A 84 7.57 6.12 8.16
CA GLY A 84 8.59 5.33 7.49
C GLY A 84 8.16 3.89 7.23
N LEU A 85 6.85 3.59 7.30
CA LEU A 85 6.30 2.28 6.99
C LEU A 85 6.25 1.96 5.49
N LEU A 86 6.25 3.01 4.67
CA LEU A 86 6.23 2.92 3.22
C LEU A 86 7.27 3.91 2.67
N GLY A 87 7.90 3.54 1.54
CA GLY A 87 8.81 4.43 0.83
C GLY A 87 8.13 5.72 0.33
N ARG A 88 8.94 6.75 0.12
CA ARG A 88 8.47 8.02 -0.47
C ARG A 88 8.20 7.87 -1.96
N SER A 89 7.22 8.61 -2.48
CA SER A 89 6.96 8.64 -3.92
C SER A 89 8.15 9.21 -4.69
N ARG A 90 8.49 8.62 -5.82
CA ARG A 90 9.37 9.23 -6.82
C ARG A 90 8.58 10.22 -7.67
N ARG A 91 9.10 11.42 -7.88
CA ARG A 91 8.47 12.38 -8.78
C ARG A 91 8.94 12.16 -10.22
N VAL A 92 8.00 11.89 -11.12
CA VAL A 92 8.27 11.79 -12.56
C VAL A 92 7.62 12.98 -13.28
N GLY A 93 8.38 13.67 -14.12
CA GLY A 93 7.85 14.75 -14.93
C GLY A 93 6.89 14.20 -15.99
N ARG A 94 5.72 14.81 -16.13
CA ARG A 94 4.83 14.50 -17.25
C ARG A 94 5.24 15.32 -18.47
N LYS A 95 5.32 14.66 -19.63
CA LYS A 95 5.64 15.31 -20.89
C LYS A 95 4.52 16.28 -21.27
N GLY A 96 4.83 17.57 -21.40
CA GLY A 96 3.90 18.62 -21.79
C GLY A 96 4.13 19.92 -21.02
N LYS A 97 3.93 21.07 -21.68
CA LYS A 97 3.96 22.39 -21.04
C LYS A 97 2.82 22.39 -20.00
N HIS A 98 3.15 22.55 -18.71
CA HIS A 98 2.21 22.59 -17.56
C HIS A 98 1.71 21.27 -16.94
N GLN A 99 2.24 20.09 -17.30
CA GLN A 99 1.69 18.83 -16.76
C GLN A 99 2.16 18.44 -15.35
N GLY A 100 2.98 19.28 -14.71
CA GLY A 100 3.50 19.02 -13.36
C GLY A 100 4.29 17.71 -13.27
N SER A 101 4.65 17.34 -12.05
CA SER A 101 5.29 16.05 -11.77
C SER A 101 4.43 15.21 -10.86
N LEU A 102 4.29 13.93 -11.21
CA LEU A 102 3.45 12.95 -10.55
C LEU A 102 4.26 12.11 -9.58
N GLY A 103 3.69 11.82 -8.41
CA GLY A 103 4.27 10.85 -7.47
C GLY A 103 3.97 9.42 -7.92
N MET A 104 5.03 8.65 -8.16
CA MET A 104 4.98 7.23 -8.49
C MET A 104 5.56 6.43 -7.33
N TYR A 105 4.82 5.42 -6.91
CA TYR A 105 5.22 4.42 -5.95
C TYR A 105 5.58 3.13 -6.70
N PRO A 106 6.56 2.36 -6.24
CA PRO A 106 6.76 1.01 -6.75
C PRO A 106 5.49 0.16 -6.65
N ALA A 107 5.25 -0.76 -7.59
CA ALA A 107 4.13 -1.71 -7.45
C ALA A 107 4.26 -2.58 -6.20
N THR A 108 5.49 -2.87 -5.76
CA THR A 108 5.83 -3.53 -4.48
C THR A 108 5.25 -2.81 -3.26
N THR A 109 4.88 -1.54 -3.38
CA THR A 109 4.17 -0.78 -2.32
C THR A 109 2.83 -1.42 -1.97
N VAL A 110 2.11 -1.99 -2.94
CA VAL A 110 0.83 -2.67 -2.68
C VAL A 110 1.06 -3.91 -1.82
N ARG A 111 2.06 -4.73 -2.17
CA ARG A 111 2.48 -5.88 -1.37
C ARG A 111 2.87 -5.47 0.05
N ARG A 112 3.71 -4.44 0.18
CA ARG A 112 4.14 -3.94 1.51
C ARG A 112 2.95 -3.50 2.36
N LEU A 113 2.05 -2.72 1.77
CA LEU A 113 0.84 -2.25 2.43
C LEU A 113 -0.10 -3.41 2.82
N ASN A 114 -0.17 -4.45 1.98
CA ASN A 114 -0.90 -5.67 2.29
C ASN A 114 -0.35 -6.34 3.54
N THR A 115 0.97 -6.47 3.65
CA THR A 115 1.60 -7.10 4.81
C THR A 115 1.50 -6.26 6.08
N ILE A 116 1.66 -4.94 6.00
CA ILE A 116 1.42 -4.04 7.16
C ILE A 116 0.02 -4.27 7.71
N ARG A 117 -0.99 -4.37 6.83
CA ARG A 117 -2.35 -4.69 7.27
C ARG A 117 -2.44 -6.06 7.93
N GLN A 118 -1.79 -7.10 7.37
CA GLN A 118 -1.80 -8.45 7.95
C GLN A 118 -1.21 -8.46 9.36
N MET A 119 -0.11 -7.74 9.56
CA MET A 119 0.53 -7.60 10.86
C MET A 119 -0.36 -6.84 11.84
N LEU A 120 -0.97 -5.72 11.43
CA LEU A 120 -1.92 -4.99 12.28
C LEU A 120 -3.13 -5.85 12.66
N ALA A 121 -3.66 -6.64 11.72
CA ALA A 121 -4.74 -7.58 11.98
C ALA A 121 -4.31 -8.73 12.92
N SER A 122 -3.01 -9.06 12.92
CA SER A 122 -2.39 -10.04 13.81
C SER A 122 -1.89 -9.43 15.13
N HIS A 123 -2.41 -8.25 15.51
CA HIS A 123 -2.11 -7.55 16.77
C HIS A 123 -0.67 -7.04 16.96
N TYR A 124 0.11 -6.92 15.88
CA TYR A 124 1.40 -6.25 15.95
C TYR A 124 1.23 -4.74 16.15
N THR A 125 2.07 -4.12 16.98
CA THR A 125 2.10 -2.66 17.10
C THR A 125 2.81 -2.01 15.92
N ILE A 126 2.63 -0.70 15.74
CA ILE A 126 3.34 0.07 14.70
C ILE A 126 4.85 -0.05 14.89
N GLU A 127 5.34 -0.02 16.13
CA GLU A 127 6.75 -0.15 16.48
C GLU A 127 7.28 -1.55 16.16
N ASP A 128 6.48 -2.60 16.36
CA ASP A 128 6.83 -3.96 15.96
C ASP A 128 6.95 -4.09 14.45
N ILE A 129 6.03 -3.49 13.72
CA ILE A 129 6.05 -3.45 12.26
C ILE A 129 7.29 -2.66 11.79
N GLN A 130 7.58 -1.49 12.35
CA GLN A 130 8.78 -0.72 12.01
C GLN A 130 10.08 -1.52 12.22
N ARG A 131 10.16 -2.29 13.32
CA ARG A 131 11.33 -3.15 13.61
C ARG A 131 11.43 -4.35 12.69
N SER A 132 10.30 -4.88 12.23
CA SER A 132 10.24 -6.10 11.42
C SER A 132 10.34 -5.83 9.91
N PHE A 133 9.89 -4.67 9.42
CA PHE A 133 9.59 -4.50 7.99
C PHE A 133 10.58 -3.63 7.19
N LEU A 134 11.37 -2.77 7.84
CA LEU A 134 11.84 -1.53 7.19
C LEU A 134 13.27 -1.09 7.47
N ARG A 135 14.16 -2.01 7.82
CA ARG A 135 15.54 -1.57 7.92
C ARG A 135 16.19 -1.41 6.55
N PHE A 136 15.84 -2.25 5.56
CA PHE A 136 16.56 -2.30 4.29
C PHE A 136 15.70 -2.46 3.03
N ALA A 137 14.40 -2.75 3.15
CA ALA A 137 13.56 -3.03 1.97
C ALA A 137 13.52 -1.89 0.93
N ASP A 138 13.53 -0.61 1.34
CA ASP A 138 13.58 0.52 0.41
C ASP A 138 14.96 0.70 -0.22
N GLU A 139 16.00 0.45 0.55
CA GLU A 139 17.40 0.48 0.11
C GLU A 139 17.68 -0.63 -0.92
N ILE A 140 17.15 -1.83 -0.69
CA ILE A 140 17.27 -2.99 -1.59
C ILE A 140 16.53 -2.71 -2.90
N ASP A 141 15.28 -2.24 -2.83
CA ASP A 141 14.50 -1.82 -3.99
C ASP A 141 15.18 -0.67 -4.76
N GLY A 142 15.77 0.28 -4.03
CA GLY A 142 16.53 1.39 -4.59
C GLY A 142 17.77 0.89 -5.34
N LEU A 143 18.53 -0.02 -4.75
CA LEU A 143 19.70 -0.65 -5.35
C LEU A 143 19.35 -1.39 -6.64
N GLN A 144 18.30 -2.21 -6.62
CA GLN A 144 17.82 -2.93 -7.81
C GLN A 144 17.52 -1.98 -8.98
N ARG A 145 16.81 -0.89 -8.71
CA ARG A 145 16.45 0.09 -9.75
C ARG A 145 17.65 0.84 -10.30
N VAL A 146 18.55 1.29 -9.43
CA VAL A 146 19.77 2.01 -9.84
C VAL A 146 20.64 1.10 -10.70
N LEU A 147 20.85 -0.15 -10.26
CA LEU A 147 21.60 -1.14 -11.02
C LEU A 147 20.96 -1.43 -12.37
N GLY A 148 19.64 -1.67 -12.41
CA GLY A 148 18.90 -1.87 -13.65
C GLY A 148 19.05 -0.70 -14.63
N SER A 149 18.85 0.53 -14.13
CA SER A 149 18.99 1.75 -14.95
C SER A 149 20.40 1.94 -15.50
N LEU A 150 21.44 1.61 -14.72
CA LEU A 150 22.83 1.70 -15.17
C LEU A 150 23.09 0.70 -16.32
N LEU A 151 22.65 -0.56 -16.14
CA LEU A 151 22.82 -1.61 -17.15
C LEU A 151 22.03 -1.34 -18.43
N ASP A 152 20.84 -0.74 -18.32
CA ASP A 152 20.06 -0.29 -19.49
C ASP A 152 20.76 0.87 -20.21
N GLY A 153 21.40 1.78 -19.48
CA GLY A 153 22.22 2.85 -20.04
C GLY A 153 23.40 2.30 -20.84
N LEU A 154 24.15 1.35 -20.25
CA LEU A 154 25.26 0.66 -20.92
C LEU A 154 24.80 -0.08 -22.18
N SER A 155 23.64 -0.75 -22.13
CA SER A 155 23.08 -1.46 -23.28
C SER A 155 22.77 -0.52 -24.44
N ARG A 156 22.18 0.65 -24.17
CA ARG A 156 21.88 1.67 -25.19
C ARG A 156 23.15 2.25 -25.82
N GLU A 157 24.19 2.50 -25.02
CA GLU A 157 25.47 2.98 -25.55
C GLU A 157 26.19 1.92 -26.39
N LEU A 158 26.05 0.63 -26.05
CA LEU A 158 26.55 -0.48 -26.89
C LEU A 158 25.86 -0.57 -28.25
N GLU A 159 24.55 -0.29 -28.30
CA GLU A 159 23.77 -0.25 -29.54
C GLU A 159 24.17 0.94 -30.41
N ARG A 160 24.41 2.11 -29.81
CA ARG A 160 24.79 3.35 -30.51
C ARG A 160 26.24 3.38 -30.96
N GLY A 161 27.14 2.74 -30.20
CA GLY A 161 28.56 2.78 -30.47
C GLY A 161 28.95 1.99 -31.73
N GLN A 162 29.97 2.49 -32.43
CA GLN A 162 30.57 1.81 -33.58
C GLN A 162 31.54 0.73 -33.10
N PHE A 163 30.99 -0.43 -32.73
CA PHE A 163 31.75 -1.63 -32.34
C PHE A 163 31.66 -2.69 -33.42
N SER A 164 32.69 -3.53 -33.54
CA SER A 164 32.59 -4.76 -34.33
C SER A 164 31.50 -5.67 -33.77
N ALA A 165 30.87 -6.49 -34.62
CA ALA A 165 29.77 -7.36 -34.23
C ALA A 165 30.15 -8.31 -33.08
N ASP A 166 31.36 -8.89 -33.13
CA ASP A 166 31.87 -9.79 -32.08
C ASP A 166 32.09 -9.07 -30.75
N ARG A 167 32.66 -7.86 -30.79
CA ARG A 167 32.91 -7.06 -29.59
C ARG A 167 31.60 -6.60 -28.94
N ARG A 168 30.64 -6.15 -29.74
CA ARG A 168 29.29 -5.79 -29.27
C ARG A 168 28.64 -7.00 -28.60
N ARG A 169 28.66 -8.17 -29.25
CA ARG A 169 28.08 -9.41 -28.72
C ARG A 169 28.72 -9.84 -27.39
N ALA A 170 30.04 -9.76 -27.28
CA ALA A 170 30.76 -10.08 -26.05
C ALA A 170 30.36 -9.13 -24.90
N MET A 171 30.32 -7.82 -25.15
CA MET A 171 29.95 -6.82 -24.14
C MET A 171 28.48 -6.93 -23.73
N SER A 172 27.56 -7.19 -24.67
CA SER A 172 26.15 -7.45 -24.34
C SER A 172 25.98 -8.70 -23.47
N LYS A 173 26.76 -9.76 -23.72
CA LYS A 173 26.77 -10.96 -22.87
C LYS A 173 27.26 -10.64 -21.46
N GLU A 174 28.26 -9.79 -21.33
CA GLU A 174 28.78 -9.34 -20.03
C GLU A 174 27.75 -8.51 -19.25
N VAL A 175 27.06 -7.58 -19.91
CA VAL A 175 25.97 -6.80 -19.28
C VAL A 175 24.87 -7.71 -18.76
N LEU A 176 24.51 -8.76 -19.50
CA LEU A 176 23.54 -9.76 -19.05
C LEU A 176 24.06 -10.57 -17.85
N ALA A 177 25.34 -10.95 -17.84
CA ALA A 177 25.95 -11.65 -16.73
C ALA A 177 25.95 -10.80 -15.45
N ILE A 178 26.30 -9.51 -15.55
CA ILE A 178 26.25 -8.56 -14.43
C ILE A 178 24.81 -8.38 -13.93
N ARG A 179 23.81 -8.31 -14.83
CA ARG A 179 22.39 -8.25 -14.43
C ARG A 179 22.00 -9.45 -13.58
N LYS A 180 22.40 -10.65 -13.99
CA LYS A 180 22.13 -11.88 -13.24
C LYS A 180 22.79 -11.85 -11.86
N LEU A 181 24.08 -11.50 -11.80
CA LEU A 181 24.81 -11.38 -10.55
C LEU A 181 24.18 -10.35 -9.60
N GLY A 182 23.70 -9.23 -10.14
CA GLY A 182 22.96 -8.22 -9.39
C GLY A 182 21.68 -8.76 -8.77
N GLY A 183 20.92 -9.56 -9.51
CA GLY A 183 19.76 -10.28 -8.98
C GLY A 183 20.13 -11.23 -7.83
N ASP A 184 21.19 -12.01 -8.00
CA ASP A 184 21.66 -12.96 -6.98
C ASP A 184 22.12 -12.24 -5.69
N VAL A 185 22.80 -11.09 -5.82
CA VAL A 185 23.20 -10.25 -4.68
C VAL A 185 21.97 -9.77 -3.92
N VAL A 186 20.95 -9.29 -4.62
CA VAL A 186 19.73 -8.81 -3.96
C VAL A 186 19.01 -9.94 -3.24
N GLN A 187 18.86 -11.11 -3.87
CA GLN A 187 18.27 -12.29 -3.22
C GLN A 187 19.01 -12.68 -1.93
N ARG A 188 20.35 -12.58 -1.93
CA ARG A 188 21.17 -12.84 -0.74
C ARG A 188 20.94 -11.79 0.36
N ILE A 189 20.83 -10.51 0.00
CA ILE A 189 20.54 -9.44 0.95
C ILE A 189 19.13 -9.63 1.55
N GLU A 190 18.13 -9.95 0.74
CA GLU A 190 16.77 -10.26 1.21
C GLU A 190 16.72 -11.51 2.10
N ALA A 191 17.55 -12.52 1.84
CA ALA A 191 17.68 -13.67 2.73
C ALA A 191 18.27 -13.28 4.09
N LEU A 192 19.33 -12.47 4.10
CA LEU A 192 19.94 -11.97 5.32
C LEU A 192 18.99 -11.06 6.11
N GLU A 193 18.22 -10.21 5.43
CA GLU A 193 17.18 -9.40 6.05
C GLU A 193 16.15 -10.28 6.76
N ARG A 194 15.64 -11.33 6.08
CA ARG A 194 14.69 -12.27 6.68
C ARG A 194 15.25 -12.96 7.93
N GLU A 195 16.53 -13.35 7.92
CA GLU A 195 17.19 -13.93 9.09
C GLU A 195 17.33 -12.93 10.25
N LEU A 196 17.64 -11.66 9.97
CA LEU A 196 17.75 -10.62 10.98
C LEU A 196 16.38 -10.21 11.57
N VAL A 197 15.34 -10.25 10.76
CA VAL A 197 13.97 -9.90 11.13
C VAL A 197 13.30 -11.02 11.94
N SER A 198 13.57 -12.30 11.63
CA SER A 198 12.92 -13.45 12.28
C SER A 198 12.99 -13.46 13.82
N PRO A 199 14.13 -13.17 14.49
CA PRO A 199 14.19 -13.02 15.95
C PRO A 199 13.30 -11.90 16.48
N LEU A 200 13.23 -10.77 15.78
CA LEU A 200 12.43 -9.60 16.18
C LEU A 200 10.93 -9.92 16.09
N GLU A 201 10.51 -10.60 15.02
CA GLU A 201 9.14 -11.07 14.86
C GLU A 201 8.76 -12.09 15.94
N ARG A 202 9.66 -13.01 16.29
CA ARG A 202 9.45 -13.97 17.39
C ARG A 202 9.27 -13.26 18.73
N ALA A 203 10.10 -12.27 19.04
CA ALA A 203 9.98 -11.47 20.25
C ALA A 203 8.69 -10.62 20.28
N ALA A 204 8.26 -10.08 19.12
CA ALA A 204 6.98 -9.38 19.00
C ALA A 204 5.80 -10.34 19.24
N ARG A 205 5.81 -11.53 18.64
CA ARG A 205 4.81 -12.58 18.90
C ARG A 205 4.76 -12.94 20.38
N GLN A 206 5.91 -13.15 21.02
CA GLN A 206 5.98 -13.45 22.45
C GLN A 206 5.38 -12.34 23.32
N ARG A 207 5.51 -11.05 22.95
CA ARG A 207 4.86 -9.95 23.68
C ARG A 207 3.34 -9.93 23.49
N VAL A 208 2.87 -10.20 22.28
CA VAL A 208 1.45 -10.25 21.93
C VAL A 208 0.75 -11.43 22.61
N PHE A 209 1.40 -12.60 22.69
CA PHE A 209 0.80 -13.83 23.23
C PHE A 209 1.19 -14.12 24.70
N GLY A 210 2.29 -13.57 25.21
CA GLY A 210 2.80 -13.82 26.57
C GLY A 210 2.21 -12.92 27.65
N THR A 211 1.42 -11.91 27.30
CA THR A 211 0.76 -10.99 28.24
C THR A 211 -0.60 -11.49 28.74
N GLY A 212 -1.08 -12.66 28.28
CA GLY A 212 -2.40 -13.22 28.66
C GLY A 212 -2.38 -14.41 29.63
N GLY A 213 -1.25 -14.71 30.30
CA GLY A 213 -1.07 -15.99 31.02
C GLY A 213 -0.68 -15.90 32.50
N SER A 214 -0.72 -14.74 33.14
CA SER A 214 -0.27 -14.60 34.54
C SER A 214 -1.17 -13.68 35.35
N ASP A 215 -2.48 -13.93 35.34
CA ASP A 215 -3.40 -13.30 36.29
C ASP A 215 -4.59 -14.23 36.58
N GLU A 216 -4.29 -15.41 37.11
CA GLU A 216 -5.23 -16.26 37.85
C GLU A 216 -4.38 -17.35 38.53
N LEU A 217 -4.18 -17.22 39.84
CA LEU A 217 -3.75 -18.23 40.83
C LEU A 217 -2.90 -17.57 41.94
N LEU A 218 -3.54 -16.75 42.77
CA LEU A 218 -3.30 -16.58 44.22
C LEU A 218 -4.60 -16.09 44.87
#